data_AF-A0A0G0VMN3-F1
#
_entry.id   AF-A0A0G0VMN3-F1
#
_cell.length_a   1.000
_cell.length_b   1.000
_cell.length_c   1.000
_cell.angle_alpha   90.00
_cell.angle_beta   90.00
_cell.angle_gamma   90.00
#
_symmetry.space_group_name_H-M   'P 1'
#
loop_
_entity.id
_entity.type
_entity.pdbx_description
1 polymer ?
#
loop_
_entity_poly.entity_id
_entity_poly.type
_entity_poly.pdbx_seq_one_letter_code
_entity_poly.pdbx_strand_id
1 'polypeptide(L)'
;MINPYDLGEIVESVQNVSINSLVRKAKEEFKLQFIKSHLELGGKQILIDTSKTRFGGSRLWFLCPVCNKRKGVLYIGNMKVGCRVCLNLKYRRQRYKGMIESNLQTAFH
;
A
#
# COMPACT_ATOMS: atom_id res chain seq x y z
N MET A 1 -23.67 -41.96 -34.47
CA MET A 1 -22.77 -43.07 -34.03
C MET A 1 -21.52 -42.41 -33.48
N ILE A 2 -21.24 -42.55 -32.19
CA ILE A 2 -20.00 -42.05 -31.57
C ILE A 2 -18.88 -43.04 -31.93
N ASN A 3 -17.77 -42.57 -32.47
CA ASN A 3 -16.61 -43.39 -32.77
C ASN A 3 -16.03 -43.93 -31.44
N PRO A 4 -15.81 -45.25 -31.27
CA PRO A 4 -15.25 -45.82 -30.04
C PRO A 4 -13.88 -45.25 -29.64
N TYR A 5 -13.17 -44.59 -30.58
CA TYR A 5 -11.86 -43.99 -30.39
C TYR A 5 -11.87 -42.46 -30.29
N ASP A 6 -13.04 -41.85 -30.12
CA ASP A 6 -13.16 -40.42 -29.88
C ASP A 6 -12.76 -40.13 -28.42
N LEU A 7 -11.44 -40.08 -28.16
CA LEU A 7 -10.84 -39.92 -26.84
C LEU A 7 -10.94 -38.48 -26.29
N GLY A 8 -11.62 -37.58 -27.02
CA GLY A 8 -11.71 -36.17 -26.70
C GLY A 8 -10.36 -35.44 -26.80
N GLU A 9 -10.39 -34.13 -26.59
CA GLU A 9 -9.16 -33.33 -26.47
C GLU A 9 -8.56 -33.42 -25.06
N ILE A 10 -7.24 -33.35 -24.98
CA ILE A 10 -6.50 -33.40 -23.71
C ILE A 10 -6.66 -32.03 -23.00
N VAL A 11 -7.00 -32.04 -21.71
CA VAL A 11 -7.24 -30.80 -20.93
C VAL A 11 -6.01 -29.87 -20.93
N GLU A 12 -4.81 -30.43 -20.94
CA GLU A 12 -3.54 -29.71 -21.01
C GLU A 12 -3.29 -29.05 -22.37
N SER A 13 -3.99 -29.50 -23.42
CA SER A 13 -3.90 -28.94 -24.77
C SER A 13 -4.84 -27.75 -24.99
N VAL A 14 -5.75 -27.50 -24.04
CA VAL A 14 -6.72 -26.40 -24.12
C VAL A 14 -6.41 -25.30 -23.12
N GLN A 15 -6.73 -24.06 -23.48
CA GLN A 15 -6.59 -22.93 -22.58
C GLN A 15 -7.61 -23.03 -21.44
N ASN A 16 -7.14 -23.21 -20.21
CA ASN A 16 -8.00 -23.14 -19.03
C ASN A 16 -7.97 -21.73 -18.41
N VAL A 17 -9.16 -21.23 -18.06
CA VAL A 17 -9.31 -19.96 -17.36
C VAL A 17 -10.07 -20.20 -16.07
N SER A 18 -9.43 -19.93 -14.94
CA SER A 18 -10.06 -20.05 -13.63
C SER A 18 -10.95 -18.83 -13.36
N ILE A 19 -12.17 -19.05 -12.86
CA ILE A 19 -13.00 -17.93 -12.37
C ILE A 19 -12.27 -17.10 -11.31
N ASN A 20 -11.43 -17.73 -10.49
CA ASN A 20 -10.63 -17.04 -9.48
C ASN A 20 -9.59 -16.08 -10.10
N SER A 21 -8.97 -16.46 -11.22
CA SER A 21 -8.01 -15.60 -11.90
C SER A 21 -8.70 -14.40 -12.56
N LEU A 22 -9.87 -14.62 -13.17
CA LEU A 22 -10.71 -13.56 -13.75
C LEU A 22 -11.17 -12.57 -12.68
N VAL A 23 -11.76 -13.06 -11.59
CA VAL A 23 -12.27 -12.23 -10.49
C VAL A 23 -11.13 -11.42 -9.85
N ARG A 24 -9.94 -12.03 -9.66
CA ARG A 24 -8.77 -11.32 -9.13
C ARG A 24 -8.36 -10.17 -10.05
N LYS A 25 -8.25 -10.43 -11.36
CA LYS A 25 -7.87 -9.40 -12.35
C LYS A 25 -8.88 -8.26 -12.40
N ALA A 26 -10.18 -8.58 -12.45
CA ALA A 26 -11.24 -7.59 -12.45
C ALA A 26 -11.23 -6.72 -11.19
N LYS A 27 -11.04 -7.30 -10.00
CA LYS A 27 -10.92 -6.57 -8.73
C LYS A 27 -9.71 -5.62 -8.72
N GLU A 28 -8.58 -6.04 -9.30
CA GLU A 28 -7.38 -5.20 -9.39
C GLU A 28 -7.60 -4.02 -10.34
N GLU A 29 -8.12 -4.26 -11.54
CA GLU A 29 -8.39 -3.22 -12.53
C GLU A 29 -9.40 -2.20 -12.01
N PHE A 30 -10.52 -2.67 -11.45
CA PHE A 30 -11.54 -1.80 -10.89
C PHE A 30 -11.00 -0.98 -9.71
N LYS A 31 -10.24 -1.60 -8.81
CA LYS A 31 -9.62 -0.90 -7.67
C LYS A 31 -8.69 0.23 -8.15
N LEU A 32 -7.87 -0.03 -9.17
CA LEU A 32 -6.97 0.97 -9.74
C LEU A 32 -7.75 2.12 -10.38
N GLN A 33 -8.77 1.81 -11.19
CA GLN A 33 -9.60 2.81 -11.86
C GLN A 33 -10.38 3.67 -10.85
N PHE A 34 -11.01 3.03 -9.86
CA PHE A 34 -11.79 3.70 -8.83
C PHE A 34 -10.95 4.68 -8.01
N ILE A 35 -9.75 4.26 -7.58
CA ILE A 35 -8.85 5.13 -6.80
C ILE A 35 -8.33 6.28 -7.67
N LYS A 36 -7.99 6.05 -8.94
CA LYS A 36 -7.51 7.12 -9.83
C LYS A 36 -8.55 8.20 -10.08
N SER A 37 -9.83 7.84 -10.20
CA SER A 37 -10.90 8.79 -10.52
C SER A 37 -11.40 9.62 -9.33
N HIS A 38 -11.20 9.15 -8.09
CA HIS A 38 -11.81 9.76 -6.91
C HIS A 38 -10.82 10.27 -5.86
N LEU A 39 -9.51 10.27 -6.16
CA LEU A 39 -8.51 10.65 -5.17
C LEU A 39 -8.23 12.16 -5.17
N GLU A 40 -8.95 12.85 -4.28
CA GLU A 40 -8.67 14.24 -3.89
C GLU A 40 -8.26 14.32 -2.41
N LEU A 41 -7.18 15.05 -2.14
CA LEU A 41 -6.71 15.32 -0.78
C LEU A 41 -6.45 16.82 -0.66
N GLY A 42 -7.08 17.46 0.33
CA GLY A 42 -6.90 18.90 0.59
C GLY A 42 -7.26 19.79 -0.61
N GLY A 43 -8.28 19.41 -1.39
CA GLY A 43 -8.71 20.13 -2.60
C GLY A 43 -7.77 20.00 -3.80
N LYS A 44 -6.87 19.01 -3.79
CA LYS A 44 -5.95 18.74 -4.91
C LYS A 44 -6.07 17.29 -5.36
N GLN A 45 -6.01 17.09 -6.67
CA GLN A 45 -5.82 15.75 -7.24
C GLN A 45 -4.44 15.23 -6.88
N ILE A 46 -4.39 14.00 -6.38
CA ILE A 46 -3.14 13.33 -6.04
C ILE A 46 -2.91 12.21 -7.03
N LEU A 47 -1.72 12.23 -7.66
CA LEU A 47 -1.31 11.17 -8.56
C LEU A 47 -0.92 9.91 -7.77
N ILE A 48 -1.21 8.76 -8.35
CA ILE A 48 -0.82 7.46 -7.82
C ILE A 48 0.09 6.72 -8.78
N ASP A 49 0.93 5.86 -8.22
CA ASP A 49 1.79 4.96 -8.96
C ASP A 49 1.68 3.55 -8.39
N THR A 50 2.06 2.55 -9.19
CA THR A 50 1.95 1.14 -8.83
C THR A 50 3.28 0.42 -8.95
N SER A 51 3.49 -0.56 -8.08
CA SER A 51 4.61 -1.49 -8.19
C SER A 51 4.11 -2.93 -8.07
N LYS A 52 4.55 -3.81 -8.97
CA LYS A 52 4.27 -5.24 -8.90
C LYS A 52 4.82 -5.84 -7.60
N THR A 53 4.07 -6.72 -6.97
CA THR A 53 4.51 -7.48 -5.80
C THR A 53 4.87 -8.91 -6.19
N ARG A 54 5.69 -9.57 -5.37
CA ARG A 54 6.16 -10.95 -5.62
C ARG A 54 5.01 -11.97 -5.73
N PHE A 55 3.85 -11.70 -5.12
CA PHE A 55 2.71 -12.61 -5.07
C PHE A 55 1.57 -12.21 -5.99
N GLY A 56 1.87 -11.51 -7.09
CA GLY A 56 0.91 -11.20 -8.15
C GLY A 56 -0.06 -10.06 -7.85
N GLY A 57 0.05 -9.37 -6.71
CA GLY A 57 -0.69 -8.14 -6.42
C GLY A 57 0.06 -6.87 -6.86
N SER A 58 -0.63 -5.73 -6.84
CA SER A 58 -0.02 -4.41 -7.06
C SER A 58 -0.04 -3.58 -5.77
N ARG A 59 1.10 -2.98 -5.41
CA ARG A 59 1.19 -2.02 -4.30
C ARG A 59 1.00 -0.61 -4.84
N LEU A 60 0.09 0.12 -4.21
CA LEU A 60 -0.20 1.52 -4.53
C LEU A 60 0.71 2.46 -3.75
N TRP A 61 1.13 3.53 -4.43
CA TRP A 61 1.91 4.62 -3.87
C TRP A 61 1.28 5.95 -4.26
N PHE A 62 1.26 6.90 -3.32
CA PHE A 62 1.05 8.30 -3.67
C PHE A 62 2.32 8.86 -4.28
N LEU A 63 2.17 9.72 -5.29
CA LEU A 63 3.24 10.64 -5.69
C LEU A 63 3.09 11.91 -4.87
N CYS A 64 4.11 12.23 -4.08
CA CYS A 64 4.09 13.46 -3.27
C CYS A 64 4.01 14.69 -4.20
N PRO A 65 3.01 15.58 -4.05
CA PRO A 65 2.86 16.73 -4.95
C PRO A 65 3.98 17.78 -4.84
N VAL A 66 4.86 17.65 -3.84
CA VAL A 66 5.99 18.56 -3.62
C VAL A 66 7.31 18.00 -4.17
N CYS A 67 7.51 16.67 -4.14
CA CYS A 67 8.80 16.06 -4.52
C CYS A 67 8.70 14.93 -5.55
N ASN A 68 7.50 14.61 -6.03
CA ASN A 68 7.19 13.52 -6.96
C ASN A 68 7.71 12.13 -6.60
N LYS A 69 8.17 11.91 -5.37
CA LYS A 69 8.62 10.59 -4.89
C LYS A 69 7.42 9.76 -4.42
N ARG A 70 7.50 8.44 -4.63
CA ARG A 70 6.55 7.45 -4.11
C ARG A 70 6.52 7.45 -2.59
N LYS A 71 5.31 7.53 -2.00
CA LYS A 71 5.07 7.51 -0.55
C LYS A 71 3.83 6.68 -0.24
N GLY A 72 3.87 5.92 0.85
CA GLY A 72 2.69 5.18 1.33
C GLY A 72 1.67 6.06 2.05
N VAL A 73 2.09 7.26 2.51
CA VAL A 73 1.26 8.19 3.26
C VAL A 73 1.61 9.63 2.85
N LEU A 74 0.59 10.45 2.61
CA LEU A 74 0.68 11.90 2.54
C LEU A 74 0.01 12.51 3.77
N TYR A 75 0.42 13.72 4.12
CA TYR A 75 -0.09 14.46 5.27
C TYR A 75 -0.71 15.77 4.79
N ILE A 76 -1.73 16.22 5.52
CA ILE A 76 -2.40 17.51 5.29
C ILE A 76 -2.14 18.37 6.52
N GLY A 77 -1.61 19.58 6.32
CA GLY A 77 -1.35 20.53 7.39
C GLY A 77 -1.08 21.93 6.85
N ASN A 78 -1.57 22.98 7.53
CA ASN A 78 -1.46 24.39 7.12
C ASN A 78 -1.84 24.60 5.64
N MET A 79 -2.98 24.05 5.21
CA MET A 79 -3.48 24.11 3.81
C MET A 79 -2.52 23.51 2.76
N LYS A 80 -1.51 22.75 3.17
CA LYS A 80 -0.57 22.06 2.29
C LYS A 80 -0.77 20.56 2.38
N VAL A 81 -0.55 19.89 1.25
CA VAL A 81 -0.52 18.44 1.13
C VAL A 81 0.88 18.03 0.71
N GLY A 82 1.46 17.04 1.38
CA GLY A 82 2.82 16.59 1.07
C GLY A 82 3.29 15.42 1.92
N CYS A 83 4.46 14.90 1.58
CA CYS A 83 5.07 13.84 2.38
C CYS A 83 5.66 14.39 3.68
N ARG A 84 5.96 13.49 4.62
CA ARG A 84 6.58 13.83 5.92
C ARG A 84 7.78 14.76 5.79
N VAL A 85 8.69 14.49 4.84
CA VAL A 85 9.92 15.28 4.65
C VAL A 85 9.58 16.66 4.08
N CYS A 86 8.72 16.74 3.08
CA CYS A 86 8.32 18.00 2.44
C CYS A 86 7.58 18.95 3.39
N LEU A 87 6.81 18.38 4.34
CA LEU A 87 6.13 19.17 5.37
C LEU A 87 6.94 19.31 6.66
N ASN A 88 8.23 18.90 6.65
CA ASN A 88 9.14 18.96 7.80
C ASN A 88 8.54 18.35 9.09
N LEU A 89 7.77 17.28 8.95
CA LEU A 89 7.07 16.65 10.06
C LEU A 89 8.02 15.73 10.85
N LYS A 90 8.11 15.99 12.15
CA LYS A 90 8.86 15.17 13.10
C LYS A 90 7.88 14.29 13.86
N TYR A 91 8.20 13.01 14.01
CA TYR A 91 7.46 12.17 14.95
C TYR A 91 7.64 12.75 16.37
N ARG A 92 6.56 12.75 17.15
CA ARG A 92 6.65 13.08 18.57
C ARG A 92 7.62 12.09 19.20
N ARG A 93 8.75 12.57 19.73
CA ARG A 93 9.67 11.74 20.50
C ARG A 93 8.99 11.42 21.83
N GLN A 94 8.77 10.13 22.15
CA GLN A 94 8.53 9.73 23.54
C GLN A 94 9.87 9.90 24.29
N ARG A 95 10.01 10.98 25.07
CA ARG A 95 10.96 11.01 26.17
C ARG A 95 10.21 10.50 27.39
N TYR A 96 10.37 9.22 27.74
CA TYR A 96 10.30 8.86 29.14
C TYR A 96 11.70 9.10 29.73
N LYS A 97 11.82 10.23 30.43
CA LYS A 97 12.81 10.43 31.49
C LYS A 97 12.32 9.63 32.69
N GLY A 98 13.17 8.78 33.24
CA GLY A 98 12.98 8.07 34.51
C GLY A 98 13.69 6.72 34.44
N MET A 99 14.68 6.37 35.26
CA MET A 99 15.05 6.88 36.58
C MET A 99 16.57 6.81 36.76
N ILE A 100 17.17 7.88 37.29
CA ILE A 100 18.41 7.79 38.07
C ILE A 100 17.91 7.72 39.50
N GLU A 101 17.84 6.54 40.10
CA GLU A 101 17.68 6.47 41.54
C GLU A 101 19.02 6.81 42.16
N SER A 102 19.12 8.01 42.70
CA SER A 102 20.15 8.39 43.64
C SER A 102 20.00 7.50 44.88
N ASN A 103 20.91 6.56 45.08
CA ASN A 103 21.09 5.88 46.37
C ASN A 103 21.56 6.90 47.40
N LEU A 104 20.62 7.63 48.00
CA LEU A 104 20.79 8.28 49.28
C LEU A 104 20.06 7.41 50.31
N GLN A 105 20.73 6.37 50.79
CA GLN A 105 20.35 5.75 52.06
C GLN A 105 21.40 6.12 53.09
N THR A 106 21.03 7.13 53.88
CA THR A 106 21.49 7.35 55.23
C THR A 106 21.32 6.06 56.04
N ALA A 107 22.38 5.59 56.67
CA ALA A 107 22.29 4.79 57.88
C ALA A 107 23.49 5.13 58.77
N PHE A 108 23.22 5.95 59.78
CA PHE A 108 24.00 6.00 61.01
C PHE A 108 23.97 4.61 61.65
N HIS A 109 25.14 3.97 61.79
CA HIS A 109 25.65 3.42 63.06
C HIS A 109 27.10 2.97 62.87
#